data_AF-A0A351DU35-F1
#
_entry.id   AF-A0A351DU35-F1
#
_cell.length_a   1.000
_cell.length_b   1.000
_cell.length_c   1.000
_cell.angle_alpha   90.00
_cell.angle_beta   90.00
_cell.angle_gamma   90.00
#
_symmetry.space_group_name_H-M   'P 1'
#
loop_
_entity.id
_entity.type
_entity.pdbx_description
1 polymer ?
#
loop_
_entity_poly.entity_id
_entity_poly.type
_entity_poly.pdbx_seq_one_letter_code
_entity_poly.pdbx_strand_id
1 'polypeptide(L)'
;MQLPDAIRGMCQMAELDLDDVPSIRIRKGQGNQDIYVELRAQNKKVRAYYNVGKGAISELDIRQLHESTNSSKLLDVANQLADEQASMDAFRLGLMDD
;
A
#
# COMPACT_ATOMS: atom_id res chain seq x y z
N MET A 1 -28.12 2.30 -2.74
CA MET A 1 -26.82 2.72 -3.31
C MET A 1 -26.28 1.55 -4.11
N GLN A 2 -25.77 1.76 -5.32
CA GLN A 2 -25.13 0.71 -6.11
C GLN A 2 -23.60 0.83 -6.03
N LEU A 3 -22.87 -0.22 -6.42
CA LEU A 3 -21.40 -0.22 -6.42
C LEU A 3 -20.77 0.97 -7.19
N PRO A 4 -21.31 1.42 -8.35
CA PRO A 4 -20.81 2.62 -9.02
C PRO A 4 -20.97 3.89 -8.19
N ASP A 5 -22.07 4.02 -7.43
CA ASP A 5 -22.29 5.17 -6.55
C ASP A 5 -21.29 5.18 -5.39
N ALA A 6 -20.98 3.99 -4.85
CA ALA A 6 -19.96 3.83 -3.82
C ALA A 6 -18.57 4.23 -4.35
N ILE A 7 -18.21 3.84 -5.57
CA ILE A 7 -16.95 4.24 -6.21
C ILE A 7 -16.89 5.77 -6.38
N ARG A 8 -17.98 6.40 -6.84
CA ARG A 8 -18.07 7.87 -6.94
C ARG A 8 -17.90 8.55 -5.59
N GLY A 9 -18.55 8.02 -4.55
CA GLY A 9 -18.41 8.52 -3.18
C GLY A 9 -16.98 8.38 -2.65
N MET A 10 -16.31 7.27 -2.95
CA MET A 10 -14.89 7.08 -2.61
C MET A 10 -13.98 8.09 -3.31
N CYS A 11 -14.21 8.36 -4.60
CA CYS A 11 -13.45 9.38 -5.34
C CYS A 11 -13.66 10.78 -4.73
N GLN A 12 -14.90 11.15 -4.42
CA GLN A 12 -15.23 12.43 -3.78
C GLN A 12 -14.56 12.57 -2.40
N MET A 13 -14.63 11.53 -1.56
CA MET A 13 -14.01 11.54 -0.24
C MET A 13 -12.48 11.60 -0.30
N ALA A 14 -11.88 11.07 -1.36
CA ALA A 14 -10.44 11.07 -1.56
C ALA A 14 -9.93 12.30 -2.33
N GLU A 15 -10.81 13.23 -2.71
CA GLU A 15 -10.49 14.36 -3.60
C GLU A 15 -9.73 13.87 -4.84
N LEU A 16 -10.34 12.92 -5.54
CA LEU A 16 -9.84 12.31 -6.77
C LEU A 16 -10.90 12.43 -7.85
N ASP A 17 -10.49 12.80 -9.06
CA ASP A 17 -11.35 12.66 -10.23
C ASP A 17 -11.36 11.21 -10.71
N LEU A 18 -12.50 10.77 -11.25
CA LEU A 18 -12.63 9.40 -11.77
C LEU A 18 -11.67 9.13 -12.94
N ASP A 19 -11.37 10.17 -13.72
CA ASP A 19 -10.41 10.09 -14.83
C ASP A 19 -8.96 9.93 -14.34
N ASP A 20 -8.67 10.32 -13.10
CA ASP A 20 -7.36 10.17 -12.46
C ASP A 20 -7.15 8.80 -11.79
N VAL A 21 -8.14 7.90 -11.89
CA VAL A 21 -8.09 6.53 -11.35
C VAL A 21 -7.85 5.53 -12.49
N PRO A 22 -6.59 5.32 -12.92
CA PRO A 22 -6.26 4.39 -14.01
C PRO A 22 -6.58 2.93 -13.69
N SER A 23 -6.75 2.58 -12.41
CA SER A 23 -7.03 1.20 -12.01
C SER A 23 -8.01 1.12 -10.85
N ILE A 24 -9.10 0.40 -11.10
CA ILE A 24 -10.09 0.01 -10.10
C ILE A 24 -10.03 -1.50 -9.94
N ARG A 25 -9.80 -1.97 -8.71
CA ARG A 25 -9.84 -3.39 -8.35
C ARG A 25 -11.05 -3.66 -7.47
N ILE A 26 -11.87 -4.60 -7.90
CA ILE A 26 -13.07 -5.03 -7.18
C ILE A 26 -12.93 -6.51 -6.86
N ARG A 27 -13.05 -6.89 -5.58
CA ARG A 27 -13.12 -8.29 -5.16
C ARG A 27 -14.42 -8.50 -4.41
N LYS A 28 -15.30 -9.31 -4.99
CA LYS A 28 -16.51 -9.77 -4.31
C LYS A 28 -16.11 -10.82 -3.27
N GLY A 29 -16.51 -10.63 -2.03
CA GLY A 29 -16.50 -11.71 -1.05
C GLY A 29 -17.52 -12.79 -1.43
N GLN A 30 -17.38 -13.98 -0.84
CA GLN A 30 -18.38 -15.05 -1.00
C GLN A 30 -19.58 -14.80 -0.07
N GLY A 31 -20.81 -14.91 -0.59
CA GLY A 31 -22.03 -14.76 0.19
C GLY A 31 -22.32 -13.32 0.64
N ASN A 32 -22.51 -13.11 1.95
CA ASN A 32 -22.80 -11.80 2.58
C ASN A 32 -21.54 -10.99 2.91
N GLN A 33 -20.39 -11.39 2.41
CA GLN A 33 -19.13 -10.69 2.66
C GLN A 33 -19.10 -9.35 1.92
N ASP A 34 -18.46 -8.36 2.55
CA ASP A 34 -18.29 -7.04 1.97
C ASP A 34 -17.46 -7.11 0.68
N ILE A 35 -17.80 -6.27 -0.30
CA ILE A 35 -17.06 -6.11 -1.53
C ILE A 35 -15.86 -5.22 -1.25
N TYR A 36 -14.66 -5.75 -1.45
CA TYR A 36 -13.45 -4.94 -1.40
C TYR A 36 -13.31 -4.13 -2.69
N VAL A 37 -13.15 -2.82 -2.54
CA VAL A 37 -12.92 -1.87 -3.63
C VAL A 37 -11.60 -1.16 -3.37
N GLU A 38 -10.70 -1.17 -4.35
CA GLU A 38 -9.43 -0.45 -4.32
C GLU A 38 -9.34 0.46 -5.55
N LEU A 39 -9.14 1.74 -5.31
CA LEU A 39 -8.86 2.76 -6.32
C LEU A 39 -7.38 3.12 -6.23
N ARG A 40 -6.67 3.07 -7.36
CA ARG A 40 -5.29 3.54 -7.46
C ARG A 40 -5.22 4.72 -8.41
N ALA A 41 -4.86 5.87 -7.86
CA ALA A 41 -4.42 7.06 -8.59
C ALA A 41 -2.89 7.17 -8.53
N GLN A 42 -2.31 8.10 -9.28
CA GLN A 42 -0.85 8.30 -9.33
C GLN A 42 -0.23 8.56 -7.95
N ASN A 43 -0.89 9.38 -7.14
CA ASN A 43 -0.39 9.86 -5.84
C ASN A 43 -1.21 9.37 -4.64
N LYS A 44 -2.28 8.60 -4.86
CA LYS A 44 -3.21 8.17 -3.81
C LYS A 44 -3.71 6.75 -4.05
N LYS A 45 -3.84 6.00 -2.97
CA LYS A 45 -4.50 4.70 -2.94
C LYS A 45 -5.66 4.77 -1.96
N VAL A 46 -6.85 4.45 -2.45
CA VAL A 46 -8.08 4.41 -1.66
C VAL A 46 -8.56 2.97 -1.59
N ARG A 47 -8.92 2.49 -0.41
CA ARG A 47 -9.49 1.16 -0.19
C ARG A 47 -10.77 1.31 0.59
N ALA A 48 -11.78 0.53 0.23
CA ALA A 48 -13.00 0.45 0.99
C ALA A 48 -13.58 -0.95 0.98
N TYR A 49 -14.39 -1.22 1.99
CA TYR A 49 -15.27 -2.37 2.03
C TYR A 49 -16.71 -1.89 1.86
N TYR A 50 -17.43 -2.46 0.90
CA TYR A 50 -18.80 -2.10 0.58
C TYR A 50 -19.74 -3.25 0.94
N ASN A 51 -20.64 -3.02 1.89
CA ASN A 51 -21.64 -3.99 2.29
C ASN A 51 -22.87 -3.89 1.38
N VAL A 52 -23.10 -4.93 0.56
CA VAL A 52 -24.22 -4.96 -0.40
C VAL A 52 -25.58 -4.96 0.30
N GLY A 53 -25.71 -5.67 1.43
CA GLY A 53 -26.97 -5.81 2.15
C GLY A 53 -27.40 -4.54 2.90
N LYS A 54 -26.44 -3.73 3.34
CA LYS A 54 -26.66 -2.43 4.00
C LYS A 54 -26.60 -1.25 3.04
N GLY A 55 -26.06 -1.45 1.84
CA GLY A 55 -25.87 -0.40 0.84
C GLY A 55 -24.91 0.71 1.29
N ALA A 56 -23.90 0.38 2.10
CA ALA A 56 -23.01 1.34 2.74
C ALA A 56 -21.54 0.88 2.70
N ILE A 57 -20.62 1.86 2.69
CA ILE A 57 -19.19 1.64 2.88
C ILE A 57 -18.95 1.40 4.38
N SER A 58 -18.39 0.26 4.74
CA SER A 58 -18.09 -0.11 6.13
C SER A 58 -16.77 0.46 6.63
N GLU A 59 -15.80 0.63 5.74
CA GLU A 59 -14.47 1.16 6.06
C GLU A 59 -13.89 1.87 4.83
N LEU A 60 -13.17 2.98 5.04
CA LEU A 60 -12.47 3.74 4.02
C LEU A 60 -11.05 4.08 4.50
N ASP A 61 -10.04 3.63 3.76
CA ASP A 61 -8.62 3.88 4.00
C ASP A 61 -8.04 4.64 2.81
N ILE A 62 -7.59 5.89 3.04
CA ILE A 62 -6.98 6.76 2.04
C ILE A 62 -5.50 6.93 2.40
N ARG A 63 -4.61 6.53 1.51
CA ARG A 63 -3.15 6.70 1.68
C ARG A 63 -2.56 7.48 0.53
N GLN A 64 -1.66 8.41 0.84
CA GLN A 64 -0.79 8.99 -0.18
C GLN A 64 0.21 7.92 -0.64
N LEU A 65 0.29 7.68 -1.95
CA LEU A 65 1.43 7.04 -2.56
C LEU A 65 2.55 8.09 -2.57
N HIS A 66 3.28 8.22 -1.46
CA HIS A 66 4.61 8.80 -1.57
C HIS A 66 5.43 7.86 -2.47
N GLU A 67 5.97 8.41 -3.55
CA GLU A 67 7.01 7.76 -4.33
C GLU A 67 8.12 7.30 -3.39
N SER A 68 8.46 6.02 -3.48
CA SER A 68 9.61 5.36 -2.85
C SER A 68 9.78 5.58 -1.34
N THR A 69 9.25 4.62 -0.56
CA THR A 69 10.15 4.00 0.41
C THR A 69 11.26 3.37 -0.43
N ASN A 70 12.38 4.09 -0.57
CA ASN A 70 13.58 3.66 -1.28
C ASN A 70 13.97 2.26 -0.79
N SER A 71 13.47 1.22 -1.44
CA SER A 71 13.88 -0.16 -1.20
C SER A 71 15.40 -0.28 -1.35
N SER A 72 16.02 0.57 -2.19
CA SER A 72 17.47 0.65 -2.31
C SER A 72 18.11 1.13 -1.01
N LYS A 73 17.64 2.21 -0.38
CA LYS A 73 18.24 2.73 0.87
C LYS A 73 18.15 1.72 2.03
N LEU A 74 17.07 0.94 2.11
CA LEU A 74 16.95 -0.12 3.12
C LEU A 74 17.91 -1.29 2.83
N LEU A 75 18.09 -1.64 1.56
CA LEU A 75 19.09 -2.62 1.12
C LEU A 75 20.52 -2.11 1.36
N ASP A 76 20.80 -0.84 1.09
CA ASP A 76 22.10 -0.20 1.30
C ASP A 76 22.45 -0.17 2.79
N VAL A 77 21.50 0.16 3.66
CA VAL A 77 21.67 0.11 5.12
C VAL A 77 21.87 -1.33 5.60
N ALA A 78 21.12 -2.31 5.06
CA ALA A 78 21.30 -3.71 5.41
C ALA A 78 22.67 -4.25 4.99
N ASN A 79 23.17 -3.85 3.81
CA ASN A 79 24.50 -4.21 3.33
C ASN A 79 25.60 -3.55 4.18
N GLN A 80 25.46 -2.27 4.55
CA GLN A 80 26.40 -1.60 5.46
C GLN A 80 26.49 -2.28 6.83
N LEU A 81 25.35 -2.67 7.41
CA LEU A 81 25.33 -3.40 8.68
C LEU A 81 25.97 -4.79 8.57
N ALA A 82 25.78 -5.48 7.44
CA ALA A 82 26.40 -6.77 7.19
C ALA A 82 27.92 -6.67 7.02
N ASP A 83 28.40 -5.64 6.32
CA ASP A 83 29.83 -5.37 6.15
C ASP A 83 30.50 -4.97 7.47
N GLU A 84 29.85 -4.14 8.29
CA GLU A 84 30.33 -3.80 9.63
C GLU A 84 30.41 -5.03 10.53
N GLN A 85 29.42 -5.92 10.47
CA GLN A 85 29.41 -7.15 11.25
C GLN A 85 30.51 -8.13 10.81
N ALA A 86 30.71 -8.29 9.50
CA ALA A 86 31.80 -9.11 8.95
C ALA A 86 33.18 -8.55 9.32
N SER A 87 33.34 -7.22 9.30
CA SER A 87 34.58 -6.54 9.73
C SER A 87 34.84 -6.74 11.22
N MET A 88 33.81 -6.67 12.07
CA MET A 88 33.94 -6.88 13.51
C MET A 88 34.28 -8.34 13.86
N ASP A 89 33.73 -9.29 13.12
CA ASP A 89 34.01 -10.71 13.33
C ASP A 89 35.41 -11.09 12.79
N ALA A 90 35.85 -10.50 11.68
CA ALA A 90 37.23 -10.65 11.18
C ALA A 90 38.27 -10.07 12.16
N PHE A 91 37.99 -8.92 12.76
CA PHE A 91 38.82 -8.32 13.81
C PHE A 91 38.91 -9.22 15.04
N ARG A 92 37.78 -9.77 15.51
CA ARG A 92 37.74 -10.70 16.66
C ARG A 92 38.49 -12.00 16.41
N LEU A 93 38.51 -12.47 15.16
CA LEU A 93 39.23 -13.68 14.75
C LEU A 93 40.71 -13.42 14.45
N GLY A 94 41.18 -12.16 14.53
CA GLY A 94 42.58 -11.80 14.26
C GLY A 94 42.97 -12.00 12.79
N LEU A 95 42.02 -11.89 11.86
CA LEU A 95 42.21 -12.13 10.42
C LEU A 95 42.39 -10.84 9.60
N MET A 96 42.43 -9.68 10.27
CA MET A 96 42.79 -8.41 9.66
C MET A 96 44.25 -8.10 10.01
N ASP A 97 45.14 -8.25 9.03
CA ASP A 97 46.51 -7.73 9.08
C ASP A 97 46.51 -6.28 8.55
N ASP A 98 47.29 -5.39 9.19
CA ASP A 98 47.50 -3.98 8.81
C ASP A 98 47.82 -3.76 7.31
#